data_AF-A0A965EFY1-F1
#
_entry.id   AF-A0A965EFY1-F1
#
_cell.length_a   1.000
_cell.length_b   1.000
_cell.length_c   1.000
_cell.angle_alpha   90.00
_cell.angle_beta   90.00
_cell.angle_gamma   90.00
#
_symmetry.space_group_name_H-M   'P 1'
#
loop_
_entity.id
_entity.type
_entity.pdbx_description
1 polymer ?
#
loop_
_entity_poly.entity_id
_entity_poly.type
_entity_poly.pdbx_seq_one_letter_code
_entity_poly.pdbx_strand_id
1 'polypeptide(L)'
;GAEAGYTFNNKFIAMLKLDVVQSFFNGSDLVADNGIFSNNTEYISPSVELAYAVKKNWGVSASAGFALAGRNILASPNLGVGIYLKN
;
A
#
# COMPACT_ATOMS: atom_id res chain seq x y z
N GLY A 1 4.88 -5.15 8.12
CA GLY A 1 5.28 -3.85 7.59
C GLY A 1 5.41 -2.84 8.70
N ALA A 2 5.59 -1.56 8.36
CA ALA A 2 5.60 -0.43 9.29
C ALA A 2 4.90 0.77 8.66
N GLU A 3 4.24 1.57 9.47
CA GLU A 3 3.54 2.78 9.03
C GLU A 3 3.87 3.94 9.98
N ALA A 4 4.13 5.12 9.42
CA ALA A 4 4.39 6.33 10.18
C ALA A 4 3.69 7.50 9.50
N GLY A 5 3.01 8.34 10.28
CA GLY A 5 2.27 9.47 9.72
C GLY A 5 2.24 10.68 10.63
N TYR A 6 1.98 11.83 10.03
CA TYR A 6 1.84 13.09 10.73
C TYR A 6 0.59 13.83 10.24
N THR A 7 -0.15 14.41 11.20
CA THR A 7 -1.34 15.21 10.92
C THR A 7 -1.05 16.69 11.15
N PHE A 8 -1.20 17.49 10.09
CA PHE A 8 -1.07 18.94 10.10
C PHE A 8 -2.46 19.59 10.22
N ASN A 9 -2.63 20.47 11.21
CA ASN A 9 -3.84 21.27 11.43
C ASN A 9 -5.14 20.45 11.48
N ASN A 10 -5.10 19.20 11.94
CA ASN A 10 -6.23 18.25 11.95
C ASN A 10 -6.92 18.04 10.60
N LYS A 11 -6.30 18.46 9.49
CA LYS A 11 -6.88 18.43 8.14
C LYS A 11 -6.03 17.63 7.16
N PHE A 12 -4.74 17.86 7.15
CA PHE A 12 -3.85 17.21 6.20
C PHE A 12 -3.06 16.11 6.91
N ILE A 13 -3.01 14.92 6.31
CA ILE A 13 -2.35 13.76 6.87
C ILE A 13 -1.35 13.29 5.81
N ALA A 14 -0.10 13.16 6.20
CA ALA A 14 0.93 12.54 5.39
C ALA A 14 1.36 11.24 6.05
N MET A 15 1.44 10.16 5.29
CA MET A 15 1.80 8.83 5.77
C MET A 15 2.85 8.20 4.86
N LEU A 16 3.80 7.54 5.51
CA LEU A 16 4.77 6.64 4.89
C LEU A 16 4.44 5.22 5.36
N LYS A 17 4.41 4.30 4.42
CA LYS A 17 4.09 2.90 4.67
C LYS A 17 5.17 2.03 4.04
N LEU A 18 5.53 0.97 4.71
CA LEU A 18 6.46 -0.05 4.23
C LEU A 18 5.80 -1.41 4.39
N ASP A 19 5.38 -1.99 3.27
CA ASP A 19 4.82 -3.32 3.22
C ASP A 19 5.92 -4.34 2.94
N VAL A 20 5.94 -5.42 3.72
CA VAL A 20 6.86 -6.54 3.55
C VAL A 20 6.03 -7.81 3.59
N VAL A 21 5.99 -8.52 2.47
CA VAL A 21 5.33 -9.81 2.32
C VAL A 21 6.37 -10.86 1.98
N GLN A 22 6.37 -11.94 2.76
CA GLN A 22 7.23 -13.11 2.54
C GLN A 22 6.35 -14.33 2.33
N SER A 23 6.79 -15.22 1.45
CA SER A 23 6.08 -16.45 1.17
C SER A 23 6.57 -17.56 2.09
N PHE A 24 5.63 -18.36 2.59
CA PHE A 24 5.96 -19.63 3.26
C PHE A 24 6.13 -20.80 2.27
N PHE A 25 6.09 -20.52 0.96
CA PHE A 25 6.27 -21.49 -0.13
C PHE A 25 5.22 -22.60 -0.17
N ASN A 26 3.95 -22.25 0.05
CA ASN A 26 2.85 -23.22 0.19
C ASN A 26 2.27 -23.74 -1.14
N GLY A 27 3.00 -23.63 -2.26
CA GLY A 27 2.60 -24.25 -3.53
C GLY A 27 3.71 -24.33 -4.58
N SER A 28 3.46 -25.10 -5.62
CA SER A 28 4.47 -25.51 -6.63
C SER A 28 4.56 -24.60 -7.85
N ASP A 29 3.71 -23.58 -7.95
CA ASP A 29 3.68 -22.70 -9.12
C ASP A 29 4.89 -21.76 -9.11
N LEU A 30 5.74 -21.96 -10.11
CA LEU A 30 6.99 -21.20 -10.32
C LEU A 30 6.78 -19.95 -11.18
N VAL A 31 5.60 -19.82 -11.80
CA VAL A 31 5.30 -18.74 -12.74
C VAL A 31 4.49 -17.67 -12.02
N ALA A 32 4.94 -16.42 -12.12
CA ALA A 32 4.18 -15.26 -11.70
C ALA A 32 2.88 -15.20 -12.51
N ASP A 33 1.73 -15.33 -11.85
CA ASP A 33 0.46 -15.01 -12.50
C ASP A 33 0.30 -13.47 -12.50
N ASN A 34 -0.29 -12.91 -13.55
CA ASN A 34 -0.37 -11.45 -13.76
C ASN A 34 -1.42 -10.76 -12.85
N GLY A 35 -1.69 -11.30 -11.65
CA GLY A 35 -2.78 -10.84 -10.80
C GLY A 35 -2.59 -11.10 -9.30
N ILE A 36 -3.64 -10.73 -8.54
CA ILE A 36 -3.71 -10.86 -7.07
C ILE A 36 -3.65 -12.31 -6.55
N PHE A 37 -3.65 -13.28 -7.46
CA PHE A 37 -3.62 -14.72 -7.19
C PHE A 37 -2.23 -15.33 -7.40
N SER A 38 -1.22 -14.49 -7.66
CA SER A 38 0.15 -14.96 -7.88
C SER A 38 0.70 -15.69 -6.66
N ASN A 39 1.01 -16.97 -6.84
CA ASN A 39 1.50 -17.81 -5.77
C ASN A 39 2.96 -17.49 -5.42
N ASN A 40 3.34 -17.75 -4.18
CA ASN A 40 4.68 -17.49 -3.66
C ASN A 40 5.15 -16.04 -3.83
N THR A 41 4.20 -15.09 -3.81
CA THR A 41 4.44 -13.65 -3.88
C THR A 41 5.26 -13.18 -2.69
N GLU A 42 6.36 -12.50 -2.98
CA GLU A 42 7.19 -11.83 -1.99
C GLU A 42 7.46 -10.42 -2.46
N TYR A 43 7.39 -9.44 -1.58
CA TYR A 43 7.74 -8.07 -1.95
C TYR A 43 8.07 -7.18 -0.76
N ILE A 44 8.86 -6.16 -1.06
CA ILE A 44 9.07 -4.98 -0.20
C ILE A 44 8.55 -3.78 -0.99
N SER A 45 7.51 -3.13 -0.46
CA SER A 45 6.81 -2.04 -1.14
C SER A 45 6.69 -0.83 -0.21
N PRO A 46 7.55 0.20 -0.38
CA PRO A 46 7.28 1.50 0.19
C PRO A 46 6.12 2.18 -0.54
N SER A 47 5.28 2.88 0.22
CA SER A 47 4.25 3.75 -0.33
C SER A 47 4.10 5.03 0.50
N VAL A 48 3.61 6.06 -0.17
CA VAL A 48 3.23 7.33 0.43
C VAL A 48 1.71 7.47 0.30
N GLU A 49 1.08 8.01 1.33
CA GLU A 49 -0.33 8.35 1.29
C GLU A 49 -0.55 9.75 1.84
N LEU A 50 -1.30 10.55 1.08
CA LEU A 50 -1.74 11.88 1.48
C LEU A 50 -3.25 11.84 1.66
N ALA A 51 -3.73 12.35 2.79
CA ALA A 51 -5.15 12.44 3.06
C ALA A 51 -5.55 13.84 3.50
N TYR A 52 -6.79 14.20 3.16
CA TYR A 52 -7.37 15.49 3.48
C TYR A 52 -8.77 15.33 4.07
N ALA A 53 -8.97 15.90 5.26
CA ALA A 53 -10.26 15.93 5.93
C ALA A 53 -11.17 16.99 5.28
N VAL A 54 -12.16 16.52 4.52
CA VAL A 54 -13.15 17.39 3.87
C VAL A 54 -14.16 17.90 4.90
N LYS A 55 -14.56 17.03 5.83
CA LYS A 55 -15.43 17.34 6.97
C LYS A 55 -14.79 16.77 8.24
N LYS A 56 -15.39 17.07 9.39
CA LYS A 56 -14.94 16.51 10.68
C LYS A 56 -15.02 14.98 10.74
N ASN A 57 -15.94 14.40 9.97
CA ASN A 57 -16.30 12.99 10.00
C ASN A 57 -15.87 12.17 8.77
N TRP A 58 -15.36 12.81 7.71
CA TRP A 58 -14.83 12.11 6.54
C TRP A 58 -13.81 12.94 5.76
N GLY A 59 -12.98 12.23 5.01
CA GLY A 59 -12.02 12.84 4.10
C GLY A 59 -11.70 11.94 2.91
N VAL A 60 -10.79 12.40 2.09
CA VAL A 60 -10.29 11.68 0.91
C VAL A 60 -8.81 11.40 1.07
N SER A 61 -8.32 10.35 0.45
CA SER A 61 -6.89 10.05 0.37
C SER A 61 -6.47 9.68 -1.04
N ALA A 62 -5.19 9.90 -1.32
CA ALA A 62 -4.51 9.44 -2.50
C ALA A 62 -3.19 8.81 -2.08
N SER A 63 -2.86 7.66 -2.66
CA SER A 63 -1.64 6.92 -2.35
C SER A 63 -0.90 6.56 -3.63
N ALA A 64 0.41 6.45 -3.49
CA ALA A 64 1.30 5.96 -4.53
C ALA A 64 2.40 5.13 -3.90
N GLY A 65 2.71 4.00 -4.51
CA GLY A 65 3.78 3.12 -4.07
C GLY A 65 4.36 2.33 -5.22
N PHE A 66 5.39 1.56 -4.94
CA PHE A 66 5.98 0.64 -5.89
C PHE A 66 6.71 -0.48 -5.14
N ALA A 67 6.84 -1.65 -5.77
CA ALA A 67 7.66 -2.72 -5.23
C ALA A 67 9.13 -2.45 -5.54
N LEU A 68 9.96 -2.25 -4.50
CA LEU A 68 11.43 -2.09 -4.65
C LEU A 68 12.09 -3.39 -5.06
N ALA A 69 11.60 -4.49 -4.51
CA ALA A 69 12.05 -5.84 -4.77
C ALA A 69 10.87 -6.77 -4.58
N GLY A 70 10.78 -7.80 -5.41
CA GLY A 70 9.78 -8.83 -5.23
C GLY A 70 9.96 -10.01 -6.17
N ARG A 71 9.35 -11.12 -5.77
CA ARG A 71 9.24 -12.34 -6.56
C ARG A 71 7.77 -12.58 -6.82
N ASN A 72 7.46 -12.97 -8.06
CA ASN A 72 6.11 -13.27 -8.49
C ASN A 72 5.12 -12.10 -8.32
N ILE A 73 5.61 -10.85 -8.39
CA ILE A 73 4.80 -9.64 -8.34
C ILE A 73 5.14 -8.73 -9.52
N LEU A 74 4.14 -7.99 -10.00
CA LEU A 74 4.36 -6.93 -10.98
C LEU A 74 5.13 -5.78 -10.33
N ALA A 75 6.31 -5.48 -10.87
CA ALA A 75 7.10 -4.31 -10.50
C ALA A 75 6.51 -3.02 -11.10
N SER A 76 5.22 -2.78 -10.88
CA SER A 76 4.49 -1.61 -11.37
C SER A 76 4.15 -0.66 -10.22
N PRO A 77 4.07 0.65 -10.48
CA PRO A 77 3.53 1.60 -9.52
C PRO A 77 2.10 1.20 -9.13
N ASN A 78 1.81 1.21 -7.83
CA ASN A 78 0.45 1.14 -7.32
C ASN A 78 -0.04 2.56 -7.06
N LEU A 79 -1.22 2.88 -7.55
CA LEU A 79 -1.90 4.16 -7.32
C LEU A 79 -3.24 3.86 -6.65
N GLY A 80 -3.57 4.64 -5.62
CA GLY A 80 -4.81 4.49 -4.88
C GLY A 80 -5.49 5.84 -4.68
N VAL A 81 -6.82 5.82 -4.67
CA VAL A 81 -7.65 6.91 -4.17
C VAL A 81 -8.72 6.32 -3.27
N GLY A 82 -9.10 7.05 -2.22
CA GLY A 82 -9.99 6.54 -1.20
C GLY A 82 -10.80 7.62 -0.52
N ILE A 83 -11.82 7.16 0.21
CA ILE A 83 -12.62 7.96 1.15
C ILE A 83 -12.45 7.27 2.51
N TYR A 84 -12.18 8.06 3.55
CA TYR A 84 -12.07 7.56 4.92
C TYR A 84 -13.08 8.25 5.83
N LEU A 85 -13.54 7.52 6.84
CA LEU A 85 -14.39 8.04 7.91
C LEU A 85 -13.52 8.34 9.14
N LYS A 86 -13.87 9.41 9.85
CA LYS A 86 -13.22 9.84 11.09
C LYS A 86 -14.29 9.91 12.18
N ASN A 87 -14.01 9.27 13.31
CA ASN A 87 -14.87 9.31 14.49
C ASN A 87 -14.57 10.56 15.33
#